data_AF-A0A6P0XRX0-F1
#
_entry.id   AF-A0A6P0XRX0-F1
#
_cell.length_a   1.000
_cell.length_b   1.000
_cell.length_c   1.000
_cell.angle_alpha   90.00
_cell.angle_beta   90.00
_cell.angle_gamma   90.00
#
_symmetry.space_group_name_H-M   'P 1'
#
loop_
_entity.id
_entity.type
_entity.pdbx_description
1 polymer ?
#
loop_
_entity_poly.entity_id
_entity_poly.type
_entity_poly.pdbx_seq_one_letter_code
_entity_poly.pdbx_strand_id
1 'polypeptide(L)' 'MLLKYKYKLKPHNSQTVIIANWLELARKQYNYRLAERLNWFEATRTPVNACPLNVSVVPVEGIYHAYSRV' A
#
# COMPACT_ATOMS: atom_id res chain seq x y z
N MET A 1 37.65 5.65 -21.37
CA MET A 1 37.11 4.28 -21.45
C MET A 1 36.27 4.03 -20.20
N LEU A 2 34.96 3.73 -20.35
CA LEU A 2 34.04 3.50 -19.22
C LEU A 2 33.89 2.00 -18.99
N LEU A 3 34.30 1.51 -17.81
CA LEU A 3 34.15 0.11 -17.41
C LEU A 3 32.70 -0.14 -16.97
N LYS A 4 31.97 -0.98 -17.72
CA LYS A 4 30.62 -1.42 -17.37
C LYS A 4 30.67 -2.78 -16.71
N TYR A 5 30.69 -2.80 -15.37
CA TYR A 5 30.61 -4.04 -14.61
C TYR A 5 29.18 -4.58 -14.56
N LYS A 6 29.01 -5.88 -14.83
CA LYS A 6 27.75 -6.59 -14.63
C LYS A 6 27.80 -7.29 -13.28
N TYR A 7 27.03 -6.79 -12.32
CA TYR A 7 26.90 -7.42 -11.01
C TYR A 7 25.75 -8.43 -11.02
N LYS A 8 25.99 -9.63 -10.52
CA LYS A 8 24.96 -10.65 -10.27
C LYS A 8 24.96 -10.97 -8.78
N LEU A 9 23.84 -10.72 -8.12
CA LEU A 9 23.67 -11.11 -6.73
C LEU A 9 23.51 -12.64 -6.65
N LYS A 10 24.41 -13.31 -5.92
CA LYS A 10 24.33 -14.73 -5.61
C LYS A 10 24.27 -14.87 -4.08
N PRO A 11 23.08 -14.71 -3.47
CA PRO A 11 22.95 -14.79 -2.03
C PRO A 11 23.29 -16.20 -1.54
N HIS A 12 23.88 -16.27 -0.35
CA HIS A 12 24.03 -17.55 0.36
C HIS A 12 22.67 -18.05 0.86
N ASN A 13 22.59 -19.32 1.27
CA ASN A 13 21.34 -19.93 1.74
C ASN A 13 20.72 -19.13 2.91
N SER A 14 21.52 -18.70 3.89
CA SER A 14 21.04 -17.88 5.01
C SER A 14 20.51 -16.50 4.57
N GLN A 15 21.20 -15.86 3.62
CA GLN A 15 20.78 -14.56 3.08
C GLN A 15 19.47 -14.68 2.30
N THR A 16 19.27 -15.78 1.58
CA THR A 16 18.04 -16.04 0.82
C THR A 16 16.82 -16.11 1.74
N VAL A 17 16.95 -16.77 2.89
CA VAL A 17 15.87 -16.85 3.89
C VAL A 17 15.52 -15.46 4.44
N ILE A 18 16.54 -14.65 4.76
CA ILE A 18 16.34 -13.28 5.25
C ILE A 18 15.62 -12.42 4.21
N ILE A 19 16.08 -12.46 2.96
CA ILE A 19 15.47 -11.70 1.86
C ILE A 19 14.03 -12.15 1.64
N ALA A 20 13.75 -13.45 1.66
CA ALA A 20 12.39 -13.97 1.53
C ALA A 20 11.45 -13.46 2.64
N ASN A 21 11.94 -13.46 3.89
CA ASN A 21 11.17 -12.92 5.03
C ASN A 21 10.86 -11.42 4.86
N TRP A 22 11.84 -10.62 4.43
CA TRP A 22 11.63 -9.19 4.17
C TRP A 22 10.65 -8.95 3.03
N LEU A 23 10.75 -9.72 1.95
CA LEU A 23 9.81 -9.64 0.84
C LEU A 23 8.38 -9.95 1.30
N GLU A 24 8.21 -10.94 2.17
CA GLU A 24 6.90 -11.30 2.70
C GLU A 24 6.33 -10.20 3.61
N LEU A 25 7.15 -9.58 4.46
CA LEU A 25 6.74 -8.42 5.25
C LEU A 25 6.34 -7.24 4.37
N ALA A 26 7.14 -6.92 3.34
CA ALA A 26 6.84 -5.85 2.40
C ALA A 26 5.54 -6.12 1.62
N ARG A 27 5.31 -7.37 1.20
CA ARG A 27 4.07 -7.79 0.53
C ARG A 27 2.85 -7.59 1.42
N LYS A 28 2.91 -8.03 2.68
CA LYS A 28 1.83 -7.84 3.65
C LYS A 28 1.55 -6.35 3.89
N GLN A 29 2.61 -5.56 4.10
CA GLN A 29 2.49 -4.13 4.32
C GLN A 29 1.89 -3.39 3.13
N TYR A 30 2.29 -3.76 1.91
CA TYR A 30 1.75 -3.21 0.68
C TYR A 30 0.26 -3.54 0.53
N ASN A 31 -0.11 -4.81 0.70
CA ASN A 31 -1.50 -5.25 0.60
C ASN A 31 -2.40 -4.56 1.63
N TYR A 32 -1.92 -4.39 2.87
CA TYR A 32 -2.63 -3.65 3.91
C TYR A 32 -2.90 -2.20 3.47
N ARG A 33 -1.87 -1.47 3.03
CA ARG A 33 -2.03 -0.07 2.58
C ARG A 33 -2.87 0.08 1.32
N LEU A 34 -2.82 -0.91 0.42
CA LEU A 34 -3.66 -0.93 -0.76
C LEU A 34 -5.14 -1.06 -0.36
N ALA A 35 -5.45 -1.96 0.57
CA ALA A 35 -6.80 -2.11 1.10
C ALA A 35 -7.29 -0.82 1.78
N GLU A 36 -6.44 -0.15 2.55
CA GLU A 36 -6.77 1.15 3.17
C GLU A 36 -7.18 2.19 2.12
N ARG A 37 -6.43 2.29 1.04
CA ARG A 37 -6.73 3.23 -0.06
C ARG A 37 -8.03 2.89 -0.78
N LEU A 38 -8.30 1.61 -1.03
CA LEU A 38 -9.54 1.18 -1.66
C LEU A 38 -10.75 1.46 -0.75
N ASN A 39 -10.63 1.17 0.54
CA ASN A 39 -11.66 1.49 1.52
C ASN A 39 -11.94 2.99 1.59
N TRP A 40 -10.88 3.82 1.57
CA TRP A 40 -11.02 5.27 1.49
C TRP A 40 -11.79 5.68 0.24
N PHE A 41 -11.39 5.17 -0.94
CA PHE A 41 -12.04 5.48 -2.20
C PHE A 41 -13.53 5.10 -2.19
N GLU A 42 -13.88 3.91 -1.70
CA GLU A 42 -15.28 3.47 -1.56
C GLU A 42 -16.08 4.34 -0.59
N ALA A 43 -15.47 4.81 0.50
CA ALA A 43 -16.13 5.69 1.46
C ALA A 43 -16.33 7.13 0.92
N THR A 44 -15.38 7.64 0.13
CA THR A 44 -15.42 9.02 -0.36
C THR A 44 -16.04 9.18 -1.74
N ARG A 45 -16.20 8.11 -2.52
CA ARG A 45 -16.70 8.21 -3.89
C ARG A 45 -18.12 8.72 -3.92
N THR A 46 -18.39 9.53 -4.93
CA THR A 46 -19.72 10.05 -5.24
C THR A 46 -20.38 9.15 -6.28
N PRO A 47 -21.71 9.01 -6.27
CA PRO A 47 -22.40 8.21 -7.27
C PRO A 47 -22.29 8.89 -8.65
N VAL A 48 -22.12 8.10 -9.71
CA VAL A 48 -21.85 8.61 -11.07
C VAL A 48 -22.96 9.55 -11.59
N ASN A 49 -24.18 9.37 -11.07
CA ASN A 49 -25.37 10.15 -11.44
C ASN A 49 -25.65 11.37 -10.55
N ALA A 50 -24.83 11.66 -9.53
CA ALA A 50 -24.97 12.87 -8.72
C ALA A 50 -23.62 13.38 -8.21
N CYS A 51 -23.32 14.65 -8.46
CA CYS A 51 -22.15 15.31 -7.90
C CYS A 51 -22.59 16.13 -6.67
N PRO A 52 -22.28 15.71 -5.43
CA PRO A 52 -22.47 16.59 -4.28
C PRO A 52 -21.48 17.76 -4.38
N LEU A 53 -21.94 18.98 -4.14
CA LEU A 53 -21.10 20.19 -4.03
C LEU A 53 -20.13 20.14 -2.83
N ASN A 54 -20.20 19.06 -2.04
CA ASN A 54 -19.37 18.81 -0.88
C ASN A 54 -18.28 17.80 -1.28
N VAL A 55 -17.02 18.12 -0.98
CA VAL A 55 -15.80 17.42 -1.44
C VAL A 55 -15.73 15.94 -0.97
N SER A 56 -16.56 15.52 -0.01
CA SER A 56 -16.59 14.16 0.53
C SER A 56 -17.99 13.79 1.02
N VAL A 57 -18.46 12.57 0.71
CA VAL A 57 -19.74 12.02 1.20
C VAL A 57 -19.67 11.69 2.71
N VAL A 58 -18.47 11.39 3.21
CA VAL A 58 -18.22 11.06 4.62
C VAL A 58 -17.44 12.20 5.30
N PRO A 59 -17.76 12.60 6.54
CA PRO A 59 -16.95 13.57 7.28
C PRO A 59 -15.50 13.07 7.42
N VAL A 60 -14.51 13.93 7.16
CA VAL A 60 -13.08 13.56 7.16
C VAL A 60 -12.65 12.87 8.46
N GLU A 61 -13.23 13.29 9.60
CA GLU A 61 -13.00 12.66 10.91
C GLU A 61 -13.44 11.19 10.92
N GLY A 62 -14.60 10.85 10.35
CA GLY A 62 -15.13 9.49 10.29
C GLY A 62 -14.33 8.52 9.41
N ILE A 63 -13.55 9.04 8.46
CA ILE A 63 -12.73 8.25 7.54
C ILE A 63 -11.59 7.54 8.29
N TYR A 64 -10.97 8.21 9.27
CA TYR A 64 -9.82 7.68 10.02
C TYR A 64 -10.22 6.95 11.31
N HIS A 65 -11.41 7.22 11.86
CA HIS A 65 -11.90 6.53 13.07
C HIS A 65 -12.25 5.05 12.86
N ALA A 66 -12.43 4.59 11.62
CA ALA A 66 -12.60 3.17 11.33
C ALA A 66 -11.33 2.32 11.60
N TYR A 67 -10.16 2.97 11.74
CA TYR A 67 -8.85 2.31 11.85
C TYR A 67 -8.21 2.34 13.25
N SER A 68 -8.80 3.01 14.24
CA SER A 68 -8.24 3.09 15.60
C SER A 68 -8.59 1.89 16.51
N ARG A 69 -9.02 0.76 15.94
CA ARG A 69 -9.39 -0.48 16.66
C ARG A 69 -8.55 -1.68 16.20
N VAL A 70 -7.25 -1.45 16.04
CA VAL A 70 -6.23 -2.52 16.10
C VAL A 70 -5.24 -2.14 17.19
#